data_AF-A0A9W9HCH3-F1
#
_entry.id   AF-A0A9W9HCH3-F1
#
_cell.length_a   1.000
_cell.length_b   1.000
_cell.length_c   1.000
_cell.angle_alpha   90.00
_cell.angle_beta   90.00
_cell.angle_gamma   90.00
#
_symmetry.space_group_name_H-M   'P 1'
#
loop_
_entity.id
_entity.type
_entity.pdbx_description
1 polymer ?
#
loop_
_entity_poly.entity_id
_entity_poly.type
_entity_poly.pdbx_seq_one_letter_code
_entity_poly.pdbx_strand_id
1 'polypeptide(L)'
;MVALSLLALGALFTQALTAPTESAVASVVPSTSPAENQLDSLAGLAYEHILENIEADSDLEKRNSCSIRNLRTRRDWRTFTKTQKKSYINSLLCLQKLPSLTPPEQAPGARSRYDDFVATHINQTTTIHYTGTFLAWHRYYIYTFEQALRNECGYTGDYPYWNWGSDTDNLERSPVFDGSETSMSGNGAPVEQSGDIQLTMGDYPVIHLPTGNGGGCVTSGPFKDYQVNLGPVALMLPGGETGSAANPLAYNPRCLKRDLSTQIIRDYANFTAIVDLILRHDNIYDFQMNMQGIPGSGNIGVHGGGHYSMGGDPSRDVFVSPGDPAFWLHHGMIDRTWWIWQNLDPRERTNAISGTGTFLNGPPSPNTTLDTPIDLGYAGGQTVTMRDLMSTVSGPFCYVYL
;
A
#
# COMPACT_ATOMS: atom_id res chain seq x y z
N MET A 1 -3.44 -6.28 -79.83
CA MET A 1 -3.07 -6.63 -78.43
C MET A 1 -3.93 -7.82 -78.04
N VAL A 2 -3.33 -9.01 -78.08
CA VAL A 2 -3.93 -10.33 -77.83
C VAL A 2 -3.32 -10.76 -76.48
N ALA A 3 -4.01 -11.25 -75.45
CA ALA A 3 -5.08 -12.27 -75.34
C ALA A 3 -5.98 -11.91 -74.14
N LEU A 4 -7.32 -11.98 -74.23
CA LEU A 4 -8.18 -13.19 -74.13
C LEU A 4 -7.94 -13.98 -72.81
N SER A 5 -8.91 -14.45 -72.03
CA SER A 5 -10.38 -14.51 -72.13
C SER A 5 -10.91 -15.28 -70.90
N LEU A 6 -12.25 -15.26 -70.77
CA LEU A 6 -13.15 -16.20 -70.07
C LEU A 6 -13.52 -15.87 -68.62
N LEU A 7 -14.77 -15.44 -68.34
CA LEU A 7 -16.02 -16.25 -68.22
C LEU A 7 -15.92 -17.22 -67.02
N ALA A 8 -16.87 -17.34 -66.08
CA ALA A 8 -18.21 -16.81 -65.91
C ALA A 8 -18.77 -17.29 -64.55
N LEU A 9 -20.04 -16.92 -64.26
CA LEU A 9 -20.94 -17.44 -63.21
C LEU A 9 -20.53 -17.09 -61.76
N GLY A 10 -21.43 -16.78 -60.83
CA GLY A 10 -22.88 -16.90 -60.78
C GLY A 10 -23.34 -16.53 -59.36
N ALA A 11 -24.60 -16.14 -59.24
CA ALA A 11 -25.23 -15.49 -58.10
C ALA A 11 -25.19 -16.29 -56.77
N LEU A 12 -25.35 -15.56 -55.66
CA LEU A 12 -26.50 -15.68 -54.74
C LEU A 12 -26.44 -14.57 -53.67
N PHE A 13 -27.42 -13.66 -53.73
CA PHE A 13 -27.76 -12.74 -52.64
C PHE A 13 -28.92 -13.35 -51.85
N THR A 14 -28.75 -13.51 -50.54
CA THR A 14 -29.85 -13.57 -49.58
C THR A 14 -29.56 -12.61 -48.44
N GLN A 15 -30.55 -11.77 -48.14
CA GLN A 15 -30.51 -10.74 -47.12
C GLN A 15 -30.56 -11.35 -45.71
N ALA A 16 -29.82 -10.77 -44.78
CA ALA A 16 -30.17 -10.80 -43.36
C ALA A 16 -29.80 -9.45 -42.74
N LEU A 17 -30.81 -8.77 -42.18
CA LEU A 17 -30.64 -7.59 -41.34
C LEU A 17 -29.81 -7.96 -40.09
N THR A 18 -28.77 -7.19 -39.79
CA THR A 18 -28.07 -7.24 -38.50
C THR A 18 -28.23 -5.92 -37.76
N ALA A 19 -28.78 -6.00 -36.56
CA ALA A 19 -28.79 -4.93 -35.57
C ALA A 19 -27.39 -4.76 -34.95
N PRO A 20 -27.04 -3.59 -34.39
CA PRO A 20 -25.70 -3.36 -33.85
C PRO A 20 -25.56 -3.84 -32.39
N THR A 21 -24.49 -4.62 -32.20
CA THR A 21 -23.54 -4.64 -31.07
C THR A 21 -24.07 -4.87 -29.65
N GLU A 22 -24.02 -6.14 -29.22
CA GLU A 22 -23.87 -6.49 -27.81
C GLU A 22 -22.42 -6.29 -27.34
N SER A 23 -22.33 -5.69 -26.16
CA SER A 23 -21.16 -5.48 -25.32
C SER A 23 -20.29 -6.74 -25.19
N ALA A 24 -18.99 -6.57 -25.39
CA ALA A 24 -18.00 -7.56 -24.98
C ALA A 24 -17.95 -7.62 -23.45
N VAL A 25 -18.80 -8.47 -22.87
CA VAL A 25 -18.64 -8.91 -21.48
C VAL A 25 -17.37 -9.78 -21.46
N ALA A 26 -16.30 -9.24 -20.88
CA ALA A 26 -15.11 -10.00 -20.59
C ALA A 26 -15.49 -11.23 -19.76
N SER A 27 -15.09 -12.40 -20.24
CA SER A 27 -15.32 -13.69 -19.58
C SER A 27 -14.65 -13.70 -18.22
N VAL A 28 -15.45 -13.56 -17.15
CA VAL A 28 -15.01 -13.80 -15.77
C VAL A 28 -14.79 -15.30 -15.62
N VAL A 29 -13.55 -15.72 -15.43
CA VAL A 29 -13.20 -17.07 -15.02
C VAL A 29 -13.57 -17.18 -13.53
N PRO A 30 -14.52 -18.02 -13.11
CA PRO A 30 -14.85 -18.14 -11.70
C PRO A 30 -13.87 -19.11 -11.06
N SER A 31 -12.85 -18.57 -10.39
CA SER A 31 -12.15 -19.29 -9.32
C SER A 31 -11.88 -18.33 -8.18
N THR A 32 -12.92 -17.97 -7.44
CA THR A 32 -12.77 -17.07 -6.30
C THR A 32 -13.27 -17.76 -5.05
N SER A 33 -12.44 -17.74 -4.01
CA SER A 33 -12.81 -18.26 -2.70
C SER A 33 -14.03 -17.49 -2.16
N PRO A 34 -14.88 -18.07 -1.29
CA PRO A 34 -16.01 -17.34 -0.71
C PRO A 34 -15.64 -16.00 -0.06
N ALA A 35 -14.45 -15.93 0.56
CA ALA A 35 -13.94 -14.72 1.20
C ALA A 35 -13.58 -13.60 0.19
N GLU A 36 -13.11 -13.96 -1.00
CA GLU A 36 -12.82 -12.98 -2.06
C GLU A 36 -14.10 -12.28 -2.53
N ASN A 37 -15.15 -13.06 -2.84
CA ASN A 37 -16.44 -12.50 -3.23
C ASN A 37 -17.08 -11.65 -2.12
N GLN A 38 -16.88 -12.04 -0.86
CA GLN A 38 -17.31 -11.24 0.29
C GLN A 38 -16.56 -9.90 0.35
N LEU A 39 -15.24 -9.90 0.18
CA LEU A 39 -14.46 -8.67 0.16
C LEU A 39 -14.90 -7.73 -0.96
N ASP A 40 -15.15 -8.25 -2.16
CA ASP A 40 -15.63 -7.47 -3.30
C ASP A 40 -17.02 -6.87 -3.03
N SER A 41 -17.91 -7.64 -2.40
CA SER A 41 -19.24 -7.15 -2.00
C SER A 41 -19.15 -6.02 -0.99
N LEU A 42 -18.27 -6.14 0.02
CA LEU A 42 -18.06 -5.09 1.03
C LEU A 42 -17.45 -3.84 0.41
N ALA A 43 -16.51 -3.99 -0.52
CA ALA A 43 -15.93 -2.87 -1.26
C ALA A 43 -16.98 -2.16 -2.14
N GLY A 44 -17.86 -2.91 -2.80
CA GLY A 44 -18.97 -2.36 -3.58
C GLY A 44 -19.94 -1.54 -2.73
N LEU A 45 -20.35 -2.07 -1.57
CA LEU A 45 -21.20 -1.34 -0.61
C LEU A 45 -20.53 -0.04 -0.12
N ALA A 46 -19.24 -0.10 0.22
CA ALA A 46 -18.48 1.07 0.65
C ALA A 46 -18.39 2.14 -0.47
N TYR A 47 -18.24 1.71 -1.72
CA TYR A 47 -18.19 2.58 -2.88
C TYR A 47 -19.53 3.28 -3.13
N GLU A 48 -20.63 2.52 -3.16
CA GLU A 48 -21.98 3.05 -3.32
C GLU A 48 -22.31 4.08 -2.25
N HIS A 49 -22.00 3.77 -0.98
CA HIS A 49 -22.25 4.66 0.14
C HIS A 49 -21.52 6.02 0.00
N ILE A 50 -20.26 6.02 -0.43
CA ILE A 50 -19.50 7.26 -0.63
C ILE A 50 -20.11 8.11 -1.77
N LEU A 51 -20.53 7.47 -2.87
CA LEU A 51 -21.15 8.20 -3.98
C LEU A 51 -22.46 8.86 -3.54
N GLU A 52 -23.32 8.14 -2.83
CA GLU A 52 -24.56 8.69 -2.30
C GLU A 52 -24.32 9.89 -1.38
N ASN A 53 -23.29 9.81 -0.51
CA ASN A 53 -22.93 10.92 0.38
C ASN A 53 -22.44 12.16 -0.38
N ILE A 54 -21.62 11.98 -1.43
CA ILE A 54 -21.15 13.10 -2.25
C ILE A 54 -22.32 13.76 -2.99
N GLU A 55 -23.27 12.97 -3.51
CA GLU A 55 -24.44 13.49 -4.23
C GLU A 55 -25.44 14.19 -3.32
N ALA A 56 -25.60 13.71 -2.08
CA ALA A 56 -26.54 14.26 -1.11
C ALA A 56 -26.07 15.59 -0.48
N ASP A 57 -24.76 15.86 -0.46
CA ASP A 57 -24.20 17.05 0.18
C ASP A 57 -24.09 18.24 -0.78
N SER A 58 -25.19 19.00 -0.88
CA SER A 58 -25.27 20.25 -1.66
C SER A 58 -24.32 21.38 -1.19
N ASP A 59 -23.66 21.24 -0.04
CA ASP A 59 -22.68 22.20 0.47
C ASP A 59 -21.24 21.86 0.05
N LEU A 60 -20.96 20.63 -0.40
CA LEU A 60 -19.72 20.26 -1.09
C LEU A 60 -19.61 20.85 -2.52
N GLU A 61 -20.68 21.43 -3.08
CA GLU A 61 -20.58 22.15 -4.36
C GLU A 61 -20.02 23.58 -4.21
N LYS A 62 -20.00 24.16 -3.01
CA LYS A 62 -19.78 25.61 -2.83
C LYS A 62 -18.34 26.03 -2.49
N ARG A 63 -17.39 25.11 -2.26
CA ARG A 63 -16.05 25.46 -1.73
C ARG A 63 -14.88 24.62 -2.27
N ASN A 64 -14.60 24.56 -3.59
CA ASN A 64 -13.45 23.79 -4.11
C ASN A 64 -13.33 22.38 -3.49
N SER A 65 -14.46 21.80 -3.09
CA SER A 65 -14.58 20.64 -2.22
C SER A 65 -14.64 19.35 -3.06
N CYS A 66 -14.61 18.19 -2.39
CA CYS A 66 -14.71 16.92 -3.09
C CYS A 66 -16.08 16.78 -3.78
N SER A 67 -16.09 16.30 -5.02
CA SER A 67 -17.27 16.11 -5.86
C SER A 67 -17.05 14.92 -6.78
N ILE A 68 -18.12 14.38 -7.39
CA ILE A 68 -17.98 13.31 -8.40
C ILE A 68 -17.05 13.71 -9.55
N ARG A 69 -17.01 15.01 -9.91
CA ARG A 69 -16.22 15.49 -11.05
C ARG A 69 -14.70 15.45 -10.83
N ASN A 70 -14.26 15.58 -9.58
CA ASN A 70 -12.84 15.57 -9.21
C ASN A 70 -12.46 14.40 -8.30
N LEU A 71 -13.37 13.44 -8.11
CA LEU A 71 -13.15 12.22 -7.36
C LEU A 71 -12.11 11.35 -8.07
N ARG A 72 -11.00 11.07 -7.39
CA ARG A 72 -9.96 10.17 -7.91
C ARG A 72 -10.24 8.73 -7.51
N THR A 73 -9.76 7.81 -8.32
CA THR A 73 -9.87 6.38 -8.03
C THR A 73 -8.49 5.82 -7.68
N ARG A 74 -8.43 5.00 -6.64
CA ARG A 74 -7.29 4.14 -6.32
C ARG A 74 -7.64 2.70 -6.72
N ARG A 75 -6.73 2.01 -7.41
CA ARG A 75 -7.06 0.73 -8.09
C ARG A 75 -6.06 -0.38 -7.78
N ASP A 76 -6.50 -1.64 -7.86
CA ASP A 76 -5.60 -2.79 -7.73
C ASP A 76 -4.53 -2.75 -8.84
N TRP A 77 -3.26 -2.95 -8.46
CA TRP A 77 -2.14 -3.03 -9.41
C TRP A 77 -2.38 -4.00 -10.58
N ARG A 78 -3.13 -5.08 -10.38
CA ARG A 78 -3.53 -6.03 -11.44
C ARG A 78 -4.30 -5.37 -12.58
N THR A 79 -5.11 -4.36 -12.27
CA THR A 79 -5.96 -3.65 -13.25
C THR A 79 -5.19 -2.60 -14.06
N PHE A 80 -3.95 -2.29 -13.67
CA PHE A 80 -3.13 -1.34 -14.42
C PHE A 80 -2.59 -1.99 -15.69
N THR A 81 -2.79 -1.31 -16.82
CA THR A 81 -2.10 -1.64 -18.07
C THR A 81 -0.58 -1.49 -17.90
N LYS A 82 0.18 -2.15 -18.78
CA LYS A 82 1.65 -2.04 -18.79
C LYS A 82 2.15 -0.59 -18.79
N THR A 83 1.53 0.28 -19.59
CA THR A 83 1.89 1.70 -19.66
C THR A 83 1.58 2.45 -18.37
N GLN A 84 0.42 2.18 -17.75
CA GLN A 84 0.08 2.78 -16.45
C GLN A 84 1.04 2.33 -15.35
N LYS A 85 1.40 1.04 -15.31
CA LYS A 85 2.42 0.53 -14.36
C LYS A 85 3.75 1.26 -14.52
N LYS A 86 4.25 1.36 -15.76
CA LYS A 86 5.49 2.09 -16.05
C LYS A 86 5.41 3.57 -15.70
N SER A 87 4.27 4.22 -15.92
CA SER A 87 4.08 5.63 -15.55
C SER A 87 4.21 5.85 -14.04
N TYR A 88 3.61 4.99 -13.23
CA TYR A 88 3.76 5.03 -11.77
C TYR A 88 5.21 4.76 -11.35
N ILE A 89 5.81 3.67 -11.84
CA ILE A 89 7.21 3.30 -11.57
C ILE A 89 8.18 4.44 -11.90
N ASN A 90 8.03 5.06 -13.07
CA ASN A 90 8.88 6.17 -13.49
C ASN A 90 8.76 7.38 -12.56
N SER A 91 7.59 7.59 -11.95
CA SER A 91 7.37 8.67 -11.01
C SER A 91 8.08 8.40 -9.67
N LEU A 92 8.11 7.14 -9.21
CA LEU A 92 8.91 6.74 -8.04
C LEU A 92 10.41 6.93 -8.32
N LEU A 93 10.89 6.46 -9.48
CA LEU A 93 12.28 6.65 -9.92
C LEU A 93 12.66 8.12 -10.06
N CYS A 94 11.70 9.00 -10.37
CA CYS A 94 11.89 10.44 -10.39
C CYS A 94 12.09 11.00 -8.97
N LEU A 95 11.25 10.63 -7.99
CA LEU A 95 11.45 11.05 -6.59
C LEU A 95 12.77 10.54 -6.00
N GLN A 96 13.26 9.39 -6.45
CA GLN A 96 14.58 8.86 -6.06
C GLN A 96 15.76 9.65 -6.66
N LYS A 97 15.51 10.54 -7.64
CA LYS A 97 16.54 11.37 -8.29
C LYS A 97 16.46 12.85 -7.89
N LEU A 98 15.28 13.37 -7.58
CA LEU A 98 15.12 14.74 -7.12
C LEU A 98 15.84 14.93 -5.78
N PRO A 99 16.51 16.08 -5.54
CA PRO A 99 17.26 16.31 -4.31
C PRO A 99 16.34 16.34 -3.08
N SER A 100 16.84 15.85 -1.94
CA SER A 100 16.13 15.91 -0.66
C SER A 100 15.88 17.35 -0.20
N LEU A 101 14.76 17.55 0.49
CA LEU A 101 14.38 18.82 1.15
C LEU A 101 14.73 18.83 2.64
N THR A 102 14.87 17.66 3.26
CA THR A 102 15.21 17.55 4.69
C THR A 102 16.60 18.17 4.91
N PRO A 103 16.74 19.09 5.88
CA PRO A 103 18.03 19.71 6.16
C PRO A 103 19.10 18.65 6.52
N PRO A 104 20.34 18.76 6.00
CA PRO A 104 21.39 17.76 6.24
C PRO A 104 21.71 17.53 7.72
N GLU A 105 21.46 18.49 8.59
CA GLU A 105 21.62 18.36 10.04
C GLU A 105 20.56 17.46 10.69
N GLN A 106 19.39 17.28 10.06
CA GLN A 106 18.33 16.39 10.55
C GLN A 106 18.44 14.99 9.95
N ALA A 107 18.77 14.88 8.66
CA ALA A 107 18.98 13.60 8.00
C ALA A 107 20.22 13.63 7.09
N PRO A 108 21.44 13.48 7.65
CA PRO A 108 22.69 13.55 6.88
C PRO A 108 22.80 12.52 5.75
N GLY A 109 22.02 11.44 5.82
CA GLY A 109 21.93 10.39 4.82
C GLY A 109 20.89 10.60 3.72
N ALA A 110 19.97 11.55 3.87
CA ALA A 110 18.97 11.83 2.83
C ALA A 110 19.66 12.39 1.59
N ARG A 111 19.39 11.81 0.42
CA ARG A 111 19.93 12.27 -0.87
C ARG A 111 18.82 12.63 -1.85
N SER A 112 17.64 12.05 -1.68
CA SER A 112 16.53 12.18 -2.61
C SER A 112 15.24 12.64 -1.94
N ARG A 113 14.29 13.15 -2.74
CA ARG A 113 12.91 13.39 -2.28
C ARG A 113 12.28 12.14 -1.69
N TYR A 114 12.58 10.97 -2.25
CA TYR A 114 12.15 9.69 -1.71
C TYR A 114 12.70 9.47 -0.28
N ASP A 115 13.95 9.84 -0.02
CA ASP A 115 14.56 9.72 1.32
C ASP A 115 13.92 10.64 2.35
N ASP A 116 13.32 11.78 1.96
CA ASP A 116 12.61 12.65 2.91
C ASP A 116 11.40 11.94 3.53
N PHE A 117 10.70 11.14 2.73
CA PHE A 117 9.63 10.28 3.21
C PHE A 117 10.17 9.20 4.15
N VAL A 118 11.22 8.47 3.75
CA VAL A 118 11.85 7.46 4.61
C VAL A 118 12.34 8.06 5.93
N ALA A 119 12.95 9.25 5.90
CA ALA A 119 13.45 9.95 7.09
C ALA A 119 12.32 10.35 8.05
N THR A 120 11.21 10.90 7.54
CA THR A 120 10.07 11.25 8.43
C THR A 120 9.47 10.02 9.09
N HIS A 121 9.39 8.90 8.37
CA HIS A 121 8.87 7.65 8.92
C HIS A 121 9.78 7.10 10.02
N ILE A 122 11.11 7.07 9.78
CA ILE A 122 12.09 6.72 10.81
C ILE A 122 11.91 7.60 12.05
N ASN A 123 11.82 8.91 11.87
CA ASN A 123 11.77 9.87 12.97
C ASN A 123 10.47 9.78 13.80
N GLN A 124 9.36 9.37 13.18
CA GLN A 124 8.04 9.35 13.83
C GLN A 124 7.54 7.93 14.16
N THR A 125 8.29 6.87 13.86
CA THR A 125 7.82 5.47 13.99
C THR A 125 7.19 5.14 15.36
N THR A 126 7.75 5.68 16.45
CA THR A 126 7.27 5.43 17.82
C THR A 126 6.02 6.24 18.21
N THR A 127 5.53 7.12 17.34
CA THR A 127 4.32 7.93 17.54
C THR A 127 3.25 7.69 16.47
N ILE A 128 3.49 6.76 15.54
CA ILE A 128 2.60 6.46 14.39
C ILE A 128 2.25 4.98 14.25
N HIS A 129 2.79 4.09 15.08
CA HIS A 129 2.43 2.67 15.13
C HIS A 129 1.93 2.31 16.53
N TYR A 130 0.89 1.47 16.60
CA TYR A 130 0.18 1.15 17.84
C TYR A 130 -0.26 2.42 18.61
N THR A 131 -0.66 3.44 17.87
CA THR A 131 -1.14 4.74 18.36
C THR A 131 -2.55 5.01 17.85
N GLY A 132 -3.23 6.00 18.42
CA GLY A 132 -4.51 6.48 17.89
C GLY A 132 -4.39 7.24 16.57
N THR A 133 -3.18 7.51 16.10
CA THR A 133 -2.88 8.22 14.86
C THR A 133 -2.53 7.28 13.70
N PHE A 134 -2.27 5.99 13.96
CA PHE A 134 -1.72 5.03 12.99
C PHE A 134 -2.40 5.09 11.62
N LEU A 135 -3.71 4.87 11.57
CA LEU A 135 -4.45 4.78 10.32
C LEU A 135 -4.49 6.12 9.57
N ALA A 136 -4.81 7.21 10.28
CA ALA A 136 -4.94 8.54 9.68
C ALA A 136 -3.59 9.12 9.24
N TRP A 137 -2.52 8.89 10.02
CA TRP A 137 -1.16 9.32 9.66
C TRP A 137 -0.71 8.62 8.38
N HIS A 138 -0.88 7.30 8.29
CA HIS A 138 -0.49 6.55 7.08
C HIS A 138 -1.34 6.92 5.86
N ARG A 139 -2.64 7.18 6.03
CA ARG A 139 -3.50 7.74 4.98
C ARG A 139 -2.94 9.07 4.45
N TYR A 140 -2.59 10.00 5.34
CA TYR A 140 -2.03 11.30 4.95
C TYR A 140 -0.63 11.17 4.34
N TYR A 141 0.17 10.23 4.85
CA TYR A 141 1.50 9.93 4.35
C TYR A 141 1.49 9.44 2.89
N ILE A 142 0.65 8.44 2.56
CA ILE A 142 0.53 7.95 1.19
C ILE A 142 -0.15 8.97 0.26
N TYR A 143 -1.08 9.77 0.77
CA TYR A 143 -1.66 10.88 0.00
C TYR A 143 -0.63 11.95 -0.33
N THR A 144 0.23 12.32 0.63
CA THR A 144 1.27 13.33 0.42
C THR A 144 2.34 12.80 -0.53
N PHE A 145 2.67 11.51 -0.44
CA PHE A 145 3.52 10.83 -1.43
C PHE A 145 2.89 10.88 -2.83
N GLU A 146 1.59 10.58 -2.95
CA GLU A 146 0.84 10.76 -4.21
C GLU A 146 0.95 12.19 -4.74
N GLN A 147 0.81 13.21 -3.88
CA GLN A 147 0.95 14.61 -4.31
C GLN A 147 2.37 14.92 -4.80
N ALA A 148 3.42 14.37 -4.18
CA ALA A 148 4.79 14.51 -4.66
C ALA A 148 4.97 13.87 -6.06
N LEU A 149 4.42 12.67 -6.28
CA LEU A 149 4.44 12.03 -7.61
C LEU A 149 3.74 12.91 -8.67
N ARG A 150 2.59 13.50 -8.33
CA ARG A 150 1.80 14.34 -9.24
C ARG A 150 2.47 15.68 -9.54
N ASN A 151 2.89 16.38 -8.49
CA ASN A 151 3.32 17.77 -8.57
C ASN A 151 4.82 17.93 -8.91
N GLU A 152 5.66 16.97 -8.52
CA GLU A 152 7.11 17.02 -8.72
C GLU A 152 7.57 16.12 -9.86
N CYS A 153 6.83 15.04 -10.15
CA CYS A 153 7.19 14.04 -11.17
C CYS A 153 6.15 13.88 -12.30
N GLY A 154 5.11 14.71 -12.33
CA GLY A 154 4.13 14.76 -13.42
C GLY A 154 3.23 13.51 -13.53
N TYR A 155 3.05 12.76 -12.45
CA TYR A 155 2.17 11.59 -12.45
C TYR A 155 0.71 11.99 -12.64
N THR A 156 0.04 11.42 -13.64
CA THR A 156 -1.39 11.69 -13.90
C THR A 156 -2.28 10.48 -13.72
N GLY A 157 -1.71 9.30 -13.44
CA GLY A 157 -2.47 8.06 -13.27
C GLY A 157 -3.14 7.95 -11.89
N ASP A 158 -3.71 6.77 -11.64
CA ASP A 158 -4.38 6.41 -10.39
C ASP A 158 -3.39 5.92 -9.33
N TYR A 159 -3.71 6.03 -8.05
CA TYR A 159 -2.86 5.49 -7.00
C TYR A 159 -3.07 3.96 -6.90
N PRO A 160 -2.01 3.14 -6.92
CA PRO A 160 -2.15 1.68 -6.88
C PRO A 160 -2.23 1.13 -5.46
N TYR A 161 -2.91 -0.01 -5.29
CA TYR A 161 -2.80 -0.84 -4.08
C TYR A 161 -2.44 -2.29 -4.42
N TRP A 162 -1.86 -2.99 -3.44
CA TRP A 162 -1.54 -4.41 -3.54
C TRP A 162 -2.57 -5.25 -2.78
N ASN A 163 -3.45 -5.93 -3.50
CA ASN A 163 -4.38 -6.90 -2.92
C ASN A 163 -3.65 -8.19 -2.56
N TRP A 164 -3.36 -8.36 -1.27
CA TRP A 164 -2.59 -9.49 -0.72
C TRP A 164 -3.26 -10.84 -0.97
N GLY A 165 -4.58 -10.90 -0.85
CA GLY A 165 -5.35 -12.15 -0.93
C GLY A 165 -5.18 -12.86 -2.27
N SER A 166 -4.88 -12.12 -3.34
CA SER A 166 -4.64 -12.66 -4.67
C SER A 166 -3.23 -13.23 -4.88
N ASP A 167 -2.35 -13.19 -3.88
CA ASP A 167 -0.94 -13.65 -3.96
C ASP A 167 -0.59 -14.75 -2.94
N THR A 168 -1.59 -15.40 -2.33
CA THR A 168 -1.40 -16.43 -1.27
C THR A 168 -0.82 -17.76 -1.78
N ASP A 169 -0.90 -18.01 -3.08
CA ASP A 169 -0.42 -19.23 -3.72
C ASP A 169 1.07 -19.14 -4.05
N ASN A 170 1.50 -18.00 -4.59
CA ASN A 170 2.88 -17.74 -5.01
C ASN A 170 3.13 -16.23 -5.13
N LEU A 171 3.78 -15.66 -4.13
CA LEU A 171 4.10 -14.23 -4.06
C LEU A 171 5.07 -13.81 -5.17
N GLU A 172 5.99 -14.67 -5.58
CA GLU A 172 6.92 -14.41 -6.68
C GLU A 172 6.25 -14.31 -8.06
N ARG A 173 4.98 -14.72 -8.19
CA ARG A 173 4.15 -14.49 -9.39
C ARG A 173 3.28 -13.24 -9.30
N SER A 174 3.26 -12.57 -8.15
CA SER A 174 2.54 -11.32 -8.00
C SER A 174 3.02 -10.31 -9.03
N PRO A 175 2.12 -9.57 -9.73
CA PRO A 175 2.56 -8.49 -10.61
C PRO A 175 3.26 -7.35 -9.87
N VAL A 176 3.20 -7.32 -8.53
CA VAL A 176 3.98 -6.41 -7.69
C VAL A 176 5.43 -6.89 -7.57
N PHE A 177 5.68 -8.21 -7.58
CA PHE A 177 6.96 -8.83 -7.22
C PHE A 177 7.55 -9.81 -8.25
N ASP A 178 6.99 -9.87 -9.47
CA ASP A 178 7.43 -10.81 -10.52
C ASP A 178 8.82 -10.52 -11.12
N GLY A 179 9.49 -9.44 -10.70
CA GLY A 179 10.80 -9.03 -11.19
C GLY A 179 10.80 -8.44 -12.60
N SER A 180 9.64 -8.32 -13.24
CA SER A 180 9.50 -7.72 -14.56
C SER A 180 9.76 -6.20 -14.52
N GLU A 181 9.86 -5.59 -15.69
CA GLU A 181 9.90 -4.13 -15.86
C GLU A 181 8.63 -3.40 -15.38
N THR A 182 7.60 -4.14 -14.96
CA THR A 182 6.34 -3.61 -14.39
C THR A 182 6.09 -4.05 -12.96
N SER A 183 7.11 -4.55 -12.27
CA SER A 183 7.07 -4.85 -10.84
C SER A 183 7.67 -3.71 -10.02
N MET A 184 7.51 -3.79 -8.70
CA MET A 184 8.32 -3.05 -7.74
C MET A 184 9.68 -3.74 -7.52
N SER A 185 10.30 -4.23 -8.60
CA SER A 185 11.36 -5.25 -8.56
C SER A 185 10.91 -6.59 -7.97
N GLY A 186 11.74 -7.62 -8.15
CA GLY A 186 11.40 -8.98 -7.73
C GLY A 186 12.03 -9.40 -6.42
N ASN A 187 12.33 -10.69 -6.34
CA ASN A 187 13.03 -11.27 -5.20
C ASN A 187 14.53 -10.92 -5.18
N GLY A 188 15.12 -11.08 -3.99
CA GLY A 188 16.55 -10.98 -3.77
C GLY A 188 17.31 -12.17 -4.34
N ALA A 189 18.62 -11.98 -4.55
CA ALA A 189 19.52 -13.09 -4.85
C ALA A 189 19.45 -14.12 -3.71
N PRO A 190 19.48 -15.43 -4.02
CA PRO A 190 19.47 -16.46 -2.98
C PRO A 190 20.68 -16.31 -2.06
N VAL A 191 20.42 -16.34 -0.76
CA VAL A 191 21.45 -16.37 0.29
C VAL A 191 21.16 -17.55 1.19
N GLU A 192 22.19 -18.30 1.58
CA GLU A 192 22.05 -19.31 2.63
C GLU A 192 21.71 -18.60 3.95
N GLN A 193 20.49 -18.81 4.43
CA GLN A 193 20.00 -18.26 5.70
C GLN A 193 19.89 -19.39 6.72
N SER A 194 20.23 -19.11 7.97
CA SER A 194 20.11 -20.06 9.06
C SER A 194 19.10 -19.54 10.09
N GLY A 195 18.05 -20.32 10.30
CA GLY A 195 17.00 -20.02 11.28
C GLY A 195 15.91 -19.07 10.79
N ASP A 196 14.78 -19.14 11.47
CA ASP A 196 13.62 -18.29 11.22
C ASP A 196 13.90 -16.83 11.62
N ILE A 197 13.08 -15.93 11.10
CA ILE A 197 12.97 -14.58 11.64
C ILE A 197 12.26 -14.66 12.99
N GLN A 198 12.81 -13.99 13.99
CA GLN A 198 12.23 -13.95 15.34
C GLN A 198 11.71 -12.55 15.61
N LEU A 199 10.40 -12.40 15.70
CA LEU A 199 9.78 -11.14 16.08
C LEU A 199 9.59 -11.11 17.58
N THR A 200 10.14 -10.08 18.22
CA THR A 200 10.07 -9.87 19.65
C THR A 200 9.35 -8.55 19.95
N MET A 201 8.53 -8.56 21.00
CA MET A 201 7.85 -7.35 21.48
C MET A 201 7.63 -7.47 22.98
N GLY A 202 8.32 -6.63 23.76
CA GLY A 202 8.31 -6.75 25.22
C GLY A 202 8.65 -8.17 25.69
N ASP A 203 7.92 -8.64 26.71
CA ASP A 203 8.09 -9.98 27.29
C ASP A 203 7.13 -11.04 26.68
N TYR A 204 6.50 -10.74 25.53
CA TYR A 204 5.60 -11.69 24.87
C TYR A 204 6.37 -12.85 24.21
N PRO A 205 5.71 -14.02 24.00
CA PRO A 205 6.29 -15.12 23.25
C PRO A 205 6.76 -14.68 21.86
N VAL A 206 7.94 -15.17 21.45
CA VAL A 206 8.53 -14.90 20.14
C VAL A 206 7.64 -15.46 19.03
N ILE A 207 7.40 -14.66 17.98
CA ILE A 207 6.76 -15.13 16.75
C ILE A 207 7.87 -15.54 15.77
N HIS A 208 7.84 -16.79 15.33
CA HIS A 208 8.77 -17.33 14.34
C HIS A 208 8.15 -17.21 12.95
N LEU A 209 8.85 -16.54 12.04
CA LEU A 209 8.43 -16.42 10.63
C LEU A 209 9.43 -17.12 9.71
N PRO A 210 8.94 -17.87 8.71
CA PRO A 210 9.82 -18.56 7.78
C PRO A 210 10.56 -17.58 6.88
N THR A 211 11.81 -17.91 6.56
CA THR A 211 12.58 -17.23 5.51
C THR A 211 12.09 -17.67 4.13
N GLY A 212 12.30 -16.80 3.13
CA GLY A 212 12.01 -17.11 1.73
C GLY A 212 13.17 -17.84 1.04
N ASN A 213 13.17 -17.79 -0.29
CA ASN A 213 14.22 -18.32 -1.16
C ASN A 213 15.17 -17.23 -1.71
N GLY A 214 15.09 -16.01 -1.16
CA GLY A 214 15.92 -14.86 -1.52
C GLY A 214 16.94 -14.52 -0.44
N GLY A 215 16.97 -13.25 -0.01
CA GLY A 215 17.81 -12.73 1.08
C GLY A 215 18.80 -11.66 0.68
N GLY A 216 19.28 -11.70 -0.56
CA GLY A 216 20.24 -10.77 -1.11
C GLY A 216 19.60 -9.55 -1.79
N CYS A 217 20.41 -8.78 -2.51
CA CYS A 217 19.94 -7.66 -3.32
C CYS A 217 18.91 -8.13 -4.36
N VAL A 218 17.89 -7.31 -4.63
CA VAL A 218 16.93 -7.57 -5.72
C VAL A 218 17.67 -7.81 -7.05
N THR A 219 17.27 -8.85 -7.77
CA THR A 219 18.03 -9.32 -8.96
C THR A 219 17.60 -8.66 -10.26
N SER A 220 16.39 -8.10 -10.30
CA SER A 220 15.74 -7.63 -11.53
C SER A 220 14.67 -6.58 -11.25
N GLY A 221 14.11 -6.02 -12.34
CA GLY A 221 13.08 -4.99 -12.30
C GLY A 221 13.62 -3.56 -12.16
N PRO A 222 12.72 -2.57 -12.09
CA PRO A 222 13.06 -1.15 -12.20
C PRO A 222 13.92 -0.59 -11.06
N PHE A 223 13.87 -1.24 -9.89
CA PHE A 223 14.56 -0.80 -8.67
C PHE A 223 15.80 -1.65 -8.36
N LYS A 224 16.34 -2.40 -9.34
CA LYS A 224 17.55 -3.20 -9.13
C LYS A 224 18.79 -2.38 -8.74
N ASP A 225 18.88 -1.15 -9.27
CA ASP A 225 19.99 -0.21 -9.05
C ASP A 225 19.63 0.89 -8.04
N TYR A 226 18.43 0.81 -7.44
CA TYR A 226 18.00 1.73 -6.38
C TYR A 226 18.79 1.48 -5.10
N GLN A 227 19.17 2.57 -4.44
CA GLN A 227 19.92 2.56 -3.19
C GLN A 227 19.03 2.97 -2.04
N VAL A 228 18.92 2.10 -1.04
CA VAL A 228 18.37 2.44 0.27
C VAL A 228 19.48 3.20 1.03
N ASN A 229 19.25 4.48 1.34
CA ASN A 229 20.28 5.36 1.90
C ASN A 229 20.27 5.45 3.44
N LEU A 230 19.13 5.16 4.07
CA LEU A 230 18.91 5.33 5.51
C LEU A 230 18.76 3.98 6.22
N GLY A 231 18.84 4.00 7.55
CA GLY A 231 18.78 2.82 8.41
C GLY A 231 20.05 1.96 8.37
N PRO A 232 19.98 0.70 8.87
CA PRO A 232 18.84 0.12 9.59
C PRO A 232 18.65 0.75 10.98
N VAL A 233 17.43 0.66 11.53
CA VAL A 233 17.09 1.03 12.90
C VAL A 233 16.91 -0.23 13.75
N ALA A 234 16.03 -1.13 13.30
CA ALA A 234 15.67 -2.35 13.99
C ALA A 234 15.33 -3.44 12.95
N LEU A 235 16.32 -3.82 12.15
CA LEU A 235 16.17 -4.78 11.07
C LEU A 235 16.21 -6.21 11.62
N MET A 236 15.09 -6.93 11.54
CA MET A 236 15.04 -8.34 11.96
C MET A 236 15.80 -9.24 10.97
N LEU A 237 16.78 -9.99 11.47
CA LEU A 237 17.65 -10.86 10.67
C LEU A 237 17.31 -12.35 10.90
N PRO A 238 17.58 -13.22 9.90
CA PRO A 238 17.50 -14.67 10.07
C PRO A 238 18.33 -15.14 11.27
N GLY A 239 17.76 -16.00 12.10
CA GLY A 239 18.39 -16.48 13.33
C GLY A 239 18.08 -15.63 14.57
N GLY A 240 17.40 -14.49 14.42
CA GLY A 240 16.86 -13.69 15.52
C GLY A 240 17.72 -12.52 15.98
N GLU A 241 18.82 -12.22 15.28
CA GLU A 241 19.57 -11.00 15.51
C GLU A 241 18.80 -9.76 15.01
N THR A 242 19.09 -8.59 15.60
CA THR A 242 18.54 -7.30 15.16
C THR A 242 19.66 -6.38 14.68
N GLY A 243 19.65 -6.06 13.40
CA GLY A 243 20.56 -5.08 12.81
C GLY A 243 20.16 -3.65 13.14
N SER A 244 21.11 -2.83 13.59
CA SER A 244 20.89 -1.42 13.89
C SER A 244 22.13 -0.59 13.55
N ALA A 245 21.93 0.65 13.09
CA ALA A 245 22.98 1.63 12.90
C ALA A 245 23.03 2.59 14.09
N ALA A 246 24.23 3.07 14.45
CA ALA A 246 24.40 4.04 15.53
C ALA A 246 23.67 5.36 15.28
N ASN A 247 23.62 5.80 14.01
CA ASN A 247 22.75 6.88 13.56
C ASN A 247 22.01 6.40 12.30
N PRO A 248 20.72 6.02 12.41
CA PRO A 248 19.96 5.50 11.28
C PRO A 248 19.59 6.59 10.25
N LEU A 249 19.79 7.87 10.57
CA LEU A 249 19.60 8.97 9.62
C LEU A 249 20.90 9.38 8.92
N ALA A 250 22.03 8.73 9.24
CA ALA A 250 23.30 8.91 8.53
C ALA A 250 23.32 8.18 7.18
N TYR A 251 24.26 8.57 6.31
CA TYR A 251 24.38 7.99 4.97
C TYR A 251 24.89 6.55 5.03
N ASN A 252 24.04 5.59 4.65
CA ASN A 252 24.35 4.17 4.60
C ASN A 252 23.80 3.52 3.31
N PRO A 253 24.34 3.90 2.13
CA PRO A 253 23.84 3.44 0.84
C PRO A 253 24.07 1.95 0.65
N ARG A 254 22.99 1.23 0.33
CA ARG A 254 23.02 -0.21 0.04
C ARG A 254 21.89 -0.59 -0.90
N CYS A 255 21.99 -1.77 -1.51
CA CYS A 255 20.93 -2.28 -2.37
C CYS A 255 19.65 -2.57 -1.57
N LEU A 256 18.49 -2.44 -2.21
CA LEU A 256 17.24 -3.05 -1.74
C LEU A 256 17.40 -4.57 -1.71
N LYS A 257 17.08 -5.21 -0.57
CA LYS A 257 17.08 -6.67 -0.44
C LYS A 257 15.65 -7.18 -0.24
N ARG A 258 15.34 -8.34 -0.81
CA ARG A 258 14.08 -9.05 -0.56
C ARG A 258 14.28 -10.52 -0.32
N ASP A 259 13.34 -11.07 0.42
CA ASP A 259 13.27 -12.49 0.72
C ASP A 259 11.80 -12.90 0.76
N LEU A 260 11.21 -12.96 -0.43
CA LEU A 260 9.77 -13.11 -0.60
C LEU A 260 9.28 -14.40 0.06
N SER A 261 8.28 -14.28 0.93
CA SER A 261 7.74 -15.39 1.71
C SER A 261 6.23 -15.50 1.49
N THR A 262 5.86 -16.38 0.55
CA THR A 262 4.45 -16.72 0.27
C THR A 262 3.72 -17.24 1.51
N GLN A 263 4.42 -17.98 2.38
CA GLN A 263 3.83 -18.53 3.60
C GLN A 263 3.32 -17.44 4.54
N ILE A 264 4.06 -16.32 4.68
CA ILE A 264 3.63 -15.20 5.53
C ILE A 264 2.35 -14.56 4.99
N ILE A 265 2.22 -14.34 3.68
CA ILE A 265 0.96 -13.82 3.10
C ILE A 265 -0.19 -14.80 3.31
N ARG A 266 0.06 -16.10 3.11
CA ARG A 266 -0.95 -17.14 3.33
C ARG A 266 -1.46 -17.15 4.78
N ASP A 267 -0.59 -16.95 5.75
CA ASP A 267 -0.94 -17.05 7.17
C ASP A 267 -1.63 -15.79 7.70
N TYR A 268 -1.20 -14.60 7.24
CA TYR A 268 -1.60 -13.34 7.88
C TYR A 268 -2.38 -12.37 6.99
N ALA A 269 -2.34 -12.53 5.67
CA ALA A 269 -2.89 -11.55 4.72
C ALA A 269 -3.71 -12.18 3.58
N ASN A 270 -4.27 -13.37 3.79
CA ASN A 270 -5.21 -14.00 2.85
C ASN A 270 -6.60 -13.30 2.88
N PHE A 271 -7.48 -13.62 1.92
CA PHE A 271 -8.83 -13.04 1.86
C PHE A 271 -9.65 -13.22 3.13
N THR A 272 -9.58 -14.40 3.78
CA THR A 272 -10.28 -14.65 5.04
C THR A 272 -9.80 -13.73 6.14
N ALA A 273 -8.48 -13.51 6.27
CA ALA A 273 -7.91 -12.60 7.26
C ALA A 273 -8.39 -11.15 7.04
N ILE A 274 -8.48 -10.71 5.78
CA ILE A 274 -8.97 -9.36 5.43
C ILE A 274 -10.46 -9.23 5.76
N VAL A 275 -11.30 -10.19 5.36
CA VAL A 275 -12.74 -10.16 5.64
C VAL A 275 -13.02 -10.26 7.13
N ASP A 276 -12.30 -11.12 7.85
CA ASP A 276 -12.44 -11.26 9.30
C ASP A 276 -12.07 -9.97 10.02
N LEU A 277 -11.00 -9.29 9.59
CA LEU A 277 -10.60 -7.97 10.10
C LEU A 277 -11.71 -6.93 9.89
N ILE A 278 -12.41 -6.95 8.76
CA ILE A 278 -13.49 -6.00 8.46
C ILE A 278 -14.78 -6.32 9.24
N LEU A 279 -15.15 -7.60 9.32
CA LEU A 279 -16.47 -8.00 9.80
C LEU A 279 -16.55 -8.34 11.29
N ARG A 280 -15.43 -8.70 11.95
CA ARG A 280 -15.43 -9.17 13.34
C ARG A 280 -14.99 -8.13 14.37
N HIS A 281 -14.73 -6.90 13.97
CA HIS A 281 -14.24 -5.84 14.86
C HIS A 281 -15.15 -4.62 14.78
N ASP A 282 -15.97 -4.43 15.80
CA ASP A 282 -17.03 -3.41 15.79
C ASP A 282 -16.54 -2.00 16.10
N ASN A 283 -15.38 -1.88 16.77
CA ASN A 283 -14.79 -0.61 17.17
C ASN A 283 -13.37 -0.44 16.62
N ILE A 284 -12.94 0.82 16.57
CA ILE A 284 -11.64 1.20 15.98
C ILE A 284 -10.44 0.62 16.73
N TYR A 285 -10.53 0.41 18.04
CA TYR A 285 -9.44 -0.17 18.83
C TYR A 285 -9.19 -1.60 18.40
N ASP A 286 -10.22 -2.44 18.39
CA ASP A 286 -10.09 -3.84 17.97
C ASP A 286 -9.67 -3.94 16.51
N PHE A 287 -10.24 -3.10 15.63
CA PHE A 287 -9.87 -3.07 14.22
C PHE A 287 -8.37 -2.76 14.03
N GLN A 288 -7.87 -1.64 14.57
CA GLN A 288 -6.48 -1.24 14.36
C GLN A 288 -5.48 -2.18 15.06
N MET A 289 -5.85 -2.77 16.20
CA MET A 289 -4.98 -3.69 16.93
C MET A 289 -4.89 -5.05 16.22
N ASN A 290 -5.99 -5.57 15.67
CA ASN A 290 -5.95 -6.80 14.87
C ASN A 290 -5.27 -6.59 13.51
N MET A 291 -5.42 -5.40 12.91
CA MET A 291 -4.69 -5.05 11.69
C MET A 291 -3.17 -5.08 11.87
N GLN A 292 -2.69 -4.55 13.00
CA GLN A 292 -1.24 -4.47 13.33
C GLN A 292 -0.69 -5.73 14.00
N GLY A 293 -1.58 -6.58 14.53
CA GLY A 293 -1.25 -7.75 15.34
C GLY A 293 -1.32 -7.43 16.84
N ILE A 294 -2.21 -8.08 17.59
CA ILE A 294 -2.28 -7.86 19.04
C ILE A 294 -1.03 -8.46 19.68
N PRO A 295 -0.23 -7.68 20.45
CA PRO A 295 0.94 -8.21 21.14
C PRO A 295 0.59 -9.41 22.03
N GLY A 296 1.34 -10.50 21.89
CA GLY A 296 1.08 -11.76 22.62
C GLY A 296 0.06 -12.70 21.97
N SER A 297 -0.63 -12.30 20.91
CA SER A 297 -1.59 -13.17 20.20
C SER A 297 -0.94 -14.23 19.29
N GLY A 298 0.34 -14.07 18.97
CA GLY A 298 1.02 -14.85 17.93
C GLY A 298 0.64 -14.45 16.50
N ASN A 299 -0.16 -13.39 16.32
CA ASN A 299 -0.60 -12.88 15.03
C ASN A 299 -0.06 -11.47 14.80
N ILE A 300 0.50 -11.22 13.61
CA ILE A 300 1.08 -9.93 13.19
C ILE A 300 0.13 -9.09 12.33
N GLY A 301 -1.10 -9.56 12.12
CA GLY A 301 -2.14 -8.92 11.32
C GLY A 301 -1.78 -8.79 9.83
N VAL A 302 -2.73 -8.24 9.07
CA VAL A 302 -2.52 -7.99 7.62
C VAL A 302 -1.43 -6.95 7.37
N HIS A 303 -1.20 -6.02 8.31
CA HIS A 303 -0.12 -5.03 8.24
C HIS A 303 1.24 -5.70 8.36
N GLY A 304 1.47 -6.47 9.43
CA GLY A 304 2.71 -7.21 9.60
C GLY A 304 2.90 -8.26 8.49
N GLY A 305 1.85 -9.00 8.13
CA GLY A 305 1.90 -9.97 7.03
C GLY A 305 2.36 -9.36 5.71
N GLY A 306 1.81 -8.21 5.34
CA GLY A 306 2.22 -7.48 4.16
C GLY A 306 3.70 -7.08 4.18
N HIS A 307 4.19 -6.46 5.27
CA HIS A 307 5.60 -6.05 5.39
C HIS A 307 6.57 -7.24 5.43
N TYR A 308 6.39 -8.16 6.37
CA TYR A 308 7.34 -9.23 6.62
C TYR A 308 7.40 -10.27 5.48
N SER A 309 6.34 -10.37 4.66
CA SER A 309 6.36 -11.22 3.47
C SER A 309 7.29 -10.73 2.36
N MET A 310 7.61 -9.43 2.32
CA MET A 310 8.60 -8.89 1.38
C MET A 310 10.03 -9.32 1.78
N GLY A 311 10.23 -9.55 3.08
CA GLY A 311 11.50 -9.95 3.66
C GLY A 311 12.63 -8.93 3.43
N GLY A 312 13.87 -9.36 3.64
CA GLY A 312 15.05 -8.55 3.32
C GLY A 312 15.16 -7.23 4.10
N ASP A 313 15.68 -6.21 3.44
CA ASP A 313 16.04 -4.88 3.97
C ASP A 313 15.58 -3.82 2.96
N PRO A 314 14.64 -2.93 3.33
CA PRO A 314 14.25 -2.60 4.71
C PRO A 314 12.91 -3.16 5.20
N SER A 315 12.24 -4.07 4.49
CA SER A 315 10.84 -4.46 4.83
C SER A 315 10.69 -5.23 6.15
N ARG A 316 11.79 -5.77 6.70
CA ARG A 316 11.85 -6.34 8.07
C ARG A 316 12.23 -5.33 9.14
N ASP A 317 12.37 -4.06 8.78
CA ASP A 317 12.65 -2.94 9.68
C ASP A 317 11.43 -2.01 9.73
N VAL A 318 10.73 -2.02 10.86
CA VAL A 318 9.50 -1.24 11.04
C VAL A 318 9.72 0.24 10.72
N PHE A 319 10.90 0.79 11.02
CA PHE A 319 11.19 2.20 10.85
C PHE A 319 11.51 2.57 9.39
N VAL A 320 12.21 1.68 8.70
CA VAL A 320 12.80 1.96 7.38
C VAL A 320 11.97 1.35 6.25
N SER A 321 10.87 0.66 6.57
CA SER A 321 10.00 -0.02 5.60
C SER A 321 9.56 0.81 4.37
N PRO A 322 9.35 2.15 4.42
CA PRO A 322 9.08 2.93 3.20
C PRO A 322 10.24 2.95 2.20
N GLY A 323 11.44 2.55 2.62
CA GLY A 323 12.58 2.33 1.74
C GLY A 323 12.36 1.19 0.75
N ASP A 324 11.40 0.29 0.96
CA ASP A 324 10.92 -0.65 -0.05
C ASP A 324 9.81 0.02 -0.91
N PRO A 325 9.96 0.11 -2.25
CA PRO A 325 8.95 0.69 -3.13
C PRO A 325 7.54 0.06 -3.07
N ALA A 326 7.42 -1.18 -2.57
CA ALA A 326 6.13 -1.85 -2.38
C ALA A 326 5.36 -1.35 -1.15
N PHE A 327 5.99 -0.60 -0.23
CA PHE A 327 5.34 0.04 0.92
C PHE A 327 4.10 0.83 0.50
N TRP A 328 4.22 1.62 -0.56
CA TRP A 328 3.16 2.50 -1.04
C TRP A 328 1.91 1.74 -1.49
N LEU A 329 2.10 0.58 -2.13
CA LEU A 329 1.01 -0.29 -2.56
C LEU A 329 0.41 -1.07 -1.38
N HIS A 330 1.26 -1.52 -0.44
CA HIS A 330 0.83 -2.17 0.79
C HIS A 330 -0.06 -1.23 1.62
N HIS A 331 0.39 -0.01 1.89
CA HIS A 331 -0.40 0.97 2.64
C HIS A 331 -1.61 1.51 1.86
N GLY A 332 -1.57 1.46 0.53
CA GLY A 332 -2.78 1.63 -0.29
C GLY A 332 -3.88 0.62 0.05
N MET A 333 -3.51 -0.64 0.32
CA MET A 333 -4.45 -1.71 0.70
C MET A 333 -4.82 -1.66 2.19
N ILE A 334 -3.93 -1.19 3.06
CA ILE A 334 -4.27 -0.86 4.46
C ILE A 334 -5.36 0.21 4.51
N ASP A 335 -5.16 1.31 3.78
CA ASP A 335 -6.14 2.39 3.70
C ASP A 335 -7.45 1.94 3.04
N ARG A 336 -7.39 1.10 1.99
CA ARG A 336 -8.59 0.47 1.41
C ARG A 336 -9.37 -0.35 2.44
N THR A 337 -8.67 -1.17 3.23
CA THR A 337 -9.30 -2.05 4.23
C THR A 337 -9.99 -1.22 5.32
N TRP A 338 -9.32 -0.16 5.80
CA TRP A 338 -9.92 0.79 6.75
C TRP A 338 -11.10 1.54 6.14
N TRP A 339 -10.97 2.02 4.91
CA TRP A 339 -12.04 2.69 4.17
C TRP A 339 -13.27 1.80 4.02
N ILE A 340 -13.12 0.51 3.68
CA ILE A 340 -14.25 -0.44 3.65
C ILE A 340 -14.90 -0.51 5.04
N TRP A 341 -14.10 -0.76 6.09
CA TRP A 341 -14.60 -0.89 7.46
C TRP A 341 -15.36 0.35 7.95
N GLN A 342 -14.87 1.56 7.65
CA GLN A 342 -15.52 2.82 7.99
C GLN A 342 -16.91 2.93 7.34
N ASN A 343 -17.03 2.56 6.08
CA ASN A 343 -18.25 2.75 5.30
C ASN A 343 -19.33 1.67 5.54
N LEU A 344 -19.05 0.64 6.34
CA LEU A 344 -20.10 -0.30 6.80
C LEU A 344 -21.00 0.31 7.90
N ASP A 345 -20.48 1.25 8.68
CA ASP A 345 -21.25 2.03 9.65
C ASP A 345 -20.64 3.44 9.83
N PRO A 346 -20.80 4.32 8.84
CA PRO A 346 -20.17 5.64 8.80
C PRO A 346 -20.51 6.51 10.02
N ARG A 347 -21.71 6.34 10.59
CA ARG A 347 -22.19 7.16 11.72
C ARG A 347 -21.31 6.98 12.95
N GLU A 348 -20.97 5.73 13.24
CA GLU A 348 -20.13 5.39 14.39
C GLU A 348 -18.63 5.36 14.03
N ARG A 349 -18.28 5.04 12.77
CA ARG A 349 -16.91 4.68 12.39
C ARG A 349 -16.12 5.76 11.68
N THR A 350 -16.75 6.74 11.01
CA THR A 350 -15.99 7.75 10.26
C THR A 350 -15.02 8.49 11.17
N ASN A 351 -15.47 8.96 12.33
CA ASN A 351 -14.64 9.74 13.26
C ASN A 351 -14.14 8.93 14.48
N ALA A 352 -14.24 7.60 14.43
CA ALA A 352 -13.79 6.75 15.54
C ALA A 352 -12.26 6.83 15.70
N ILE A 353 -11.80 7.11 16.91
CA ILE A 353 -10.38 7.15 17.30
C ILE A 353 -10.23 6.43 18.65
N SER A 354 -9.17 5.63 18.81
CA SER A 354 -8.78 5.05 20.09
C SER A 354 -7.27 4.87 20.18
N GLY A 355 -6.72 5.03 21.37
CA GLY A 355 -5.28 4.98 21.64
C GLY A 355 -4.67 6.34 21.93
N THR A 356 -3.36 6.35 22.13
CA THR A 356 -2.59 7.54 22.52
C THR A 356 -1.56 7.92 21.47
N GLY A 357 -0.75 8.95 21.73
CA GLY A 357 0.30 9.44 20.84
C GLY A 357 1.64 8.69 20.89
N THR A 358 1.74 7.61 21.65
CA THR A 358 2.98 6.84 21.84
C THR A 358 2.73 5.36 21.62
N PHE A 359 3.71 4.67 21.02
CA PHE A 359 3.66 3.25 20.69
C PHE A 359 3.25 2.41 21.90
N LEU A 360 2.10 1.72 21.80
CA LEU A 360 1.51 0.93 22.90
C LEU A 360 1.37 1.72 24.22
N ASN A 361 1.22 3.04 24.12
CA ASN A 361 1.20 3.96 25.25
C ASN A 361 2.46 3.89 26.15
N GLY A 362 3.63 3.58 25.56
CA GLY A 362 4.92 3.51 26.23
C GLY A 362 5.90 4.58 25.72
N PRO A 363 6.22 5.63 26.51
CA PRO A 363 5.65 5.99 27.80
C PRO A 363 4.19 6.49 27.67
N PRO A 364 3.42 6.58 28.78
CA PRO A 364 2.05 7.08 28.71
C PRO A 364 1.95 8.49 28.12
N SER A 365 0.98 8.69 27.23
CA SER A 365 0.72 9.98 26.59
C SER A 365 -0.80 10.27 26.53
N PRO A 366 -1.21 11.51 26.22
CA PRO A 366 -2.63 11.83 26.06
C PRO A 366 -3.31 10.99 24.98
N ASN A 367 -4.61 10.75 25.17
CA ASN A 367 -5.43 10.13 24.13
C ASN A 367 -5.40 10.98 22.86
N THR A 368 -5.32 10.31 21.71
CA THR A 368 -5.51 10.97 20.42
C THR A 368 -6.96 11.44 20.31
N THR A 369 -7.15 12.64 19.78
CA THR A 369 -8.47 13.24 19.55
C THR A 369 -8.56 13.75 18.13
N LEU A 370 -9.75 14.17 17.70
CA LEU A 370 -9.94 14.80 16.39
C LEU A 370 -9.12 16.08 16.21
N ASP A 371 -8.71 16.73 17.32
CA ASP A 371 -7.94 17.98 17.29
C ASP A 371 -6.42 17.73 17.42
N THR A 372 -5.99 16.47 17.52
CA THR A 372 -4.55 16.11 17.54
C THR A 372 -3.91 16.50 16.20
N PRO A 373 -2.82 17.30 16.21
CA PRO A 373 -2.13 17.70 15.00
C PRO A 373 -1.30 16.55 14.42
N ILE A 374 -1.22 16.50 13.09
CA ILE A 374 -0.44 15.55 12.30
C ILE A 374 0.42 16.33 11.31
N ASP A 375 1.72 16.01 11.26
CA ASP A 375 2.67 16.51 10.28
C ASP A 375 3.57 15.39 9.74
N LEU A 376 4.16 15.64 8.57
CA LEU A 376 5.07 14.71 7.89
C LEU A 376 6.48 15.32 7.77
N GLY A 377 6.84 16.22 8.70
CA GLY A 377 8.11 16.94 8.69
C GLY A 377 8.43 17.56 7.33
N TYR A 378 9.60 17.18 6.79
CA TYR A 378 10.10 17.68 5.50
C TYR A 378 9.72 16.79 4.31
N ALA A 379 8.98 15.70 4.53
CA ALA A 379 8.46 14.88 3.43
C ALA A 379 7.45 15.67 2.58
N GLY A 380 6.65 16.53 3.21
CA GLY A 380 5.75 17.46 2.55
C GLY A 380 4.43 17.65 3.30
N GLY A 381 3.48 18.32 2.64
CA GLY A 381 2.17 18.61 3.22
C GLY A 381 2.20 19.76 4.24
N GLN A 382 1.02 20.16 4.67
CA GLN A 382 0.84 21.09 5.80
C GLN A 382 0.54 20.31 7.08
N THR A 383 0.75 20.91 8.25
CA THR A 383 0.20 20.36 9.49
C THR A 383 -1.32 20.44 9.43
N VAL A 384 -1.97 19.31 9.67
CA VAL A 384 -3.43 19.14 9.65
C VAL A 384 -3.89 18.53 10.97
N THR A 385 -5.19 18.46 11.21
CA THR A 385 -5.73 17.76 12.40
C THR A 385 -6.25 16.38 12.03
N MET A 386 -6.33 15.46 13.00
CA MET A 386 -6.96 14.14 12.80
C MET A 386 -8.33 14.25 12.13
N ARG A 387 -9.14 15.24 12.50
CA ARG A 387 -10.46 15.53 11.91
C ARG A 387 -10.43 15.64 10.39
N ASP A 388 -9.40 16.28 9.84
CA ASP A 388 -9.24 16.51 8.41
C ASP A 388 -8.90 15.22 7.65
N LEU A 389 -8.51 14.16 8.35
CA LEU A 389 -7.97 12.92 7.77
C LEU A 389 -8.93 11.73 7.87
N MET A 390 -10.05 11.88 8.58
CA MET A 390 -10.95 10.78 8.90
C MET A 390 -11.77 10.26 7.70
N SER A 391 -11.99 11.09 6.68
CA SER A 391 -12.79 10.77 5.49
C SER A 391 -12.01 10.97 4.20
N THR A 392 -12.08 10.01 3.27
CA THR A 392 -11.38 10.08 1.97
C THR A 392 -11.99 11.09 0.99
N VAL A 393 -13.11 11.72 1.36
CA VAL A 393 -13.85 12.70 0.55
C VAL A 393 -14.04 14.02 1.30
N SER A 394 -13.19 14.30 2.28
CA SER A 394 -13.18 15.54 3.06
C SER A 394 -11.74 15.98 3.37
N GLY A 395 -11.58 17.19 3.91
CA GLY A 395 -10.25 17.74 4.19
C GLY A 395 -9.41 17.85 2.91
N PRO A 396 -8.15 17.38 2.89
CA PRO A 396 -7.33 17.36 1.69
C PRO A 396 -7.71 16.26 0.68
N PHE A 397 -8.58 15.33 1.07
CA PHE A 397 -8.85 14.11 0.30
C PHE A 397 -10.07 14.24 -0.61
N CYS A 398 -9.97 13.59 -1.77
CA CYS A 398 -11.09 13.36 -2.68
C CYS A 398 -10.82 12.12 -3.53
N TYR A 399 -10.94 10.95 -2.91
CA TYR A 399 -10.72 9.67 -3.59
C TYR A 399 -11.56 8.51 -3.02
N VAL A 400 -11.68 7.47 -3.84
CA VAL A 400 -12.32 6.18 -3.54
C VAL A 400 -11.45 5.02 -3.99
N TYR A 401 -11.81 3.80 -3.59
CA TYR A 401 -11.16 2.56 -4.01
C TYR A 401 -12.06 1.77 -4.97
N LEU A 402 -11.49 1.23 -6.03
CA LEU A 402 -12.13 0.31 -6.98
C LEU A 402 -11.27 -0.92 -7.25
#